data_AF-A0A9P5TBH9-F1
#
_entry.id   AF-A0A9P5TBH9-F1
#
_cell.length_a   1.000
_cell.length_b   1.000
_cell.length_c   1.000
_cell.angle_alpha   90.00
_cell.angle_beta   90.00
_cell.angle_gamma   90.00
#
_symmetry.space_group_name_H-M   'P 1'
#
loop_
_entity.id
_entity.type
_entity.pdbx_description
1 polymer ?
#
loop_
_entity_poly.entity_id
_entity_poly.type
_entity_poly.pdbx_seq_one_letter_code
_entity_poly.pdbx_strand_id
1 'polypeptide(L)'
;MLKYSGDARHWSTFSPQHKEYRPLSNPPPPNSPYHKHGALIARLELLDALICFTYSIWTTDYSKDACITGSWQTEEAFLNWTKNKWTAENASSERERAFLGLIFMIEAFIHTRMFVFATKQSADRELDKLMVQARALVENVSAAPGSAVGTPLTATQSTPPMLPSPASIVATSSANSTPTSRPSGTPTAASDTSASTAPVRPTPTPASRSREQPFRLGRPPPPIANSVSVEITAAFTHTLKTLTQHVTWASHCTRQSQTLLTLRTLSDHFPITFTRIVHSSLSHNQEYEPDIEDEEGELFWPGAPSTGEGLGWVCLVGKAMIKEFGRDIGYVGYDGVVPKPETSASSRPSTQRR
;
A
#
# COMPACT_ATOMS: atom_id res chain seq x y z
N MET A 1 -0.08 -26.60 -12.92
CA MET A 1 0.50 -27.22 -14.12
C MET A 1 1.61 -26.35 -14.71
N LEU A 2 1.34 -25.08 -15.03
CA LEU A 2 2.32 -24.14 -15.61
C LEU A 2 3.61 -23.97 -14.80
N LYS A 3 3.56 -23.89 -13.46
CA LYS A 3 4.77 -23.87 -12.60
C LYS A 3 5.72 -25.04 -12.89
N TYR A 4 5.20 -26.27 -12.94
CA TYR A 4 6.00 -27.45 -13.23
C TYR A 4 6.55 -27.41 -14.66
N SER A 5 5.71 -27.01 -15.62
CA SER A 5 6.11 -26.90 -17.02
C SER A 5 7.23 -25.90 -17.23
N GLY A 6 7.14 -24.71 -16.62
CA GLY A 6 8.16 -23.69 -16.71
C GLY A 6 9.49 -24.18 -16.17
N ASP A 7 9.50 -24.84 -15.01
CA ASP A 7 10.71 -25.45 -14.46
C ASP A 7 11.27 -26.55 -15.39
N ALA A 8 10.44 -27.52 -15.78
CA ALA A 8 10.86 -28.63 -16.64
C ALA A 8 11.44 -28.15 -17.97
N ARG A 9 10.77 -27.17 -18.60
CA ARG A 9 11.22 -26.57 -19.86
C ARG A 9 12.51 -25.80 -19.68
N HIS A 10 12.65 -25.00 -18.63
CA HIS A 10 13.88 -24.26 -18.33
C HIS A 10 15.09 -25.21 -18.26
N TRP A 11 15.01 -26.28 -17.47
CA TRP A 11 16.11 -27.25 -17.35
C TRP A 11 16.42 -28.00 -18.65
N SER A 12 15.44 -28.17 -19.53
CA SER A 12 15.62 -28.80 -20.84
C SER A 12 16.34 -27.92 -21.86
N THR A 13 16.48 -26.63 -21.59
CA THR A 13 17.13 -25.69 -22.53
C THR A 13 18.65 -25.63 -22.38
N PHE A 14 19.19 -26.21 -21.32
CA PHE A 14 20.64 -26.26 -21.13
C PHE A 14 21.32 -27.21 -22.09
N SER A 15 22.62 -27.00 -22.31
CA SER A 15 23.44 -27.97 -23.06
C SER A 15 23.36 -29.34 -22.38
N PRO A 16 23.32 -30.46 -23.13
CA PRO A 16 23.37 -31.81 -22.56
C PRO A 16 24.56 -32.09 -21.63
N GLN A 17 25.64 -31.31 -21.73
CA GLN A 17 26.80 -31.42 -20.83
C GLN A 17 26.63 -30.65 -19.51
N HIS A 18 25.60 -29.81 -19.38
CA HIS A 18 25.37 -29.02 -18.19
C HIS A 18 24.79 -29.88 -17.06
N LYS A 19 25.29 -29.71 -15.82
CA LYS A 19 24.89 -30.53 -14.65
C LYS A 19 23.38 -30.48 -14.34
N GLU A 20 22.74 -29.36 -14.68
CA GLU A 20 21.31 -29.11 -14.44
C GLU A 20 20.45 -29.46 -15.64
N TYR A 21 21.02 -29.95 -16.75
CA TYR A 21 20.24 -30.39 -17.90
C TYR A 21 19.29 -31.51 -17.51
N ARG A 22 18.00 -31.34 -17.85
CA ARG A 22 16.96 -32.36 -17.67
C ARG A 22 16.16 -32.45 -18.97
N PRO A 23 16.27 -33.54 -19.74
CA PRO A 23 15.52 -33.67 -21.00
C PRO A 23 14.02 -33.80 -20.72
N LEU A 24 13.20 -33.25 -21.62
CA LEU A 24 11.76 -33.50 -21.63
C LEU A 24 11.49 -34.92 -22.14
N SER A 25 10.46 -35.58 -21.60
CA SER A 25 10.04 -36.90 -22.07
C SER A 25 9.61 -36.88 -23.55
N ASN A 26 8.89 -35.82 -23.94
CA ASN A 26 8.47 -35.56 -25.32
C ASN A 26 8.95 -34.15 -25.71
N PRO A 27 10.18 -34.02 -26.23
CA PRO A 27 10.73 -32.71 -26.57
C PRO A 27 10.00 -32.09 -27.78
N PRO A 28 9.83 -30.76 -27.80
CA PRO A 28 9.21 -30.08 -28.94
C PRO A 28 10.08 -30.23 -30.20
N PRO A 29 9.48 -30.32 -31.41
CA PRO A 29 10.23 -30.45 -32.66
C PRO A 29 11.24 -29.30 -32.86
N PRO A 30 12.43 -29.52 -33.46
CA PRO A 30 13.48 -28.50 -33.58
C PRO A 30 13.04 -27.18 -34.25
N ASN A 31 12.10 -27.26 -35.20
CA ASN A 31 11.61 -26.10 -35.91
C ASN A 31 10.46 -25.37 -35.21
N SER A 32 9.91 -25.94 -34.13
CA SER A 32 8.79 -25.34 -33.39
C SER A 32 9.22 -24.12 -32.57
N PRO A 33 8.32 -23.16 -32.31
CA PRO A 33 8.62 -22.02 -31.45
C PRO A 33 9.04 -22.43 -30.04
N TYR A 34 8.45 -23.50 -29.50
CA TYR A 34 8.79 -24.08 -28.20
C TYR A 34 10.21 -24.65 -28.10
N HIS A 35 10.82 -25.02 -29.21
CA HIS A 35 12.24 -25.39 -29.25
C HIS A 35 13.12 -24.14 -29.37
N LYS A 36 12.79 -23.23 -30.30
CA LYS A 36 13.58 -22.02 -30.59
C LYS A 36 13.61 -21.01 -29.44
N HIS A 37 12.49 -20.83 -28.75
CA HIS A 37 12.28 -19.86 -27.68
C HIS A 37 12.07 -20.53 -26.32
N GLY A 38 12.56 -21.77 -26.14
CA GLY A 38 12.23 -22.60 -24.97
C GLY A 38 12.50 -21.95 -23.61
N ALA A 39 13.61 -21.23 -23.46
CA ALA A 39 13.95 -20.54 -22.21
C ALA A 39 13.01 -19.35 -21.91
N LEU A 40 12.69 -18.55 -22.93
CA LEU A 40 11.77 -17.43 -22.80
C LEU A 40 10.34 -17.91 -22.51
N ILE A 41 9.87 -18.95 -23.22
CA ILE A 41 8.57 -19.57 -22.97
C ILE A 41 8.51 -20.17 -21.56
N ALA A 42 9.58 -20.79 -21.08
CA ALA A 42 9.65 -21.29 -19.71
C ALA A 42 9.47 -20.15 -18.68
N ARG A 43 10.09 -18.99 -18.89
CA ARG A 43 9.90 -17.80 -18.04
C ARG A 43 8.48 -17.25 -18.10
N LEU A 44 7.84 -17.25 -19.28
CA LEU A 44 6.43 -16.88 -19.41
C LEU A 44 5.50 -17.87 -18.71
N GLU A 45 5.75 -19.18 -18.80
CA GLU A 45 4.96 -20.19 -18.08
C GLU A 45 5.05 -20.01 -16.55
N LEU A 46 6.23 -19.65 -16.02
CA LEU A 46 6.39 -19.33 -14.60
C LEU A 46 5.62 -18.06 -14.22
N LEU A 47 5.68 -17.01 -15.05
CA LEU A 47 4.96 -15.76 -14.80
C LEU A 47 3.44 -15.93 -14.91
N ASP A 48 2.95 -16.66 -15.90
CA ASP A 48 1.53 -16.97 -16.05
C ASP A 48 1.03 -17.77 -14.84
N ALA A 49 1.81 -18.76 -14.38
CA ALA A 49 1.50 -19.47 -13.14
C ALA A 49 1.42 -18.54 -11.92
N LEU A 50 2.36 -17.60 -11.77
CA LEU A 50 2.38 -16.63 -10.68
C LEU A 50 1.14 -15.73 -10.71
N ILE A 51 0.74 -15.27 -11.90
CA ILE A 51 -0.48 -14.46 -12.08
C ILE A 51 -1.72 -15.28 -11.70
N CYS A 52 -1.84 -16.52 -12.19
CA CYS A 52 -2.98 -17.38 -11.86
C CYS A 52 -3.07 -17.67 -10.36
N PHE A 53 -1.95 -17.96 -9.69
CA PHE A 53 -1.96 -18.19 -8.24
C PHE A 53 -2.32 -16.92 -7.48
N THR A 54 -1.70 -15.79 -7.81
CA THR A 54 -2.01 -14.48 -7.23
C THR A 54 -3.49 -14.14 -7.38
N TYR A 55 -4.06 -14.33 -8.58
CA TYR A 55 -5.47 -14.08 -8.87
C TYR A 55 -6.39 -15.03 -8.08
N SER A 56 -6.02 -16.31 -7.95
CA SER A 56 -6.80 -17.29 -7.16
C SER A 56 -6.84 -16.96 -5.66
N ILE A 57 -5.72 -16.47 -5.11
CA ILE A 57 -5.66 -16.03 -3.71
C ILE A 57 -6.46 -14.73 -3.56
N TRP A 58 -6.28 -13.77 -4.47
CA TRP A 58 -7.01 -12.51 -4.47
C TRP A 58 -8.53 -12.71 -4.56
N THR A 59 -9.03 -13.55 -5.47
CA THR A 59 -10.49 -13.84 -5.58
C THR A 59 -11.06 -14.43 -4.28
N THR A 60 -10.30 -15.29 -3.60
CA THR A 60 -10.69 -15.85 -2.29
C THR A 60 -10.74 -14.77 -1.22
N ASP A 61 -9.77 -13.86 -1.20
CA ASP A 61 -9.70 -12.73 -0.28
C ASP A 61 -10.81 -11.71 -0.55
N TYR A 62 -11.01 -11.35 -1.81
CA TYR A 62 -12.00 -10.39 -2.30
C TYR A 62 -13.42 -10.84 -1.96
N SER A 63 -13.78 -12.10 -2.24
CA SER A 63 -15.10 -12.65 -1.92
C SER A 63 -15.42 -12.68 -0.42
N LYS A 64 -14.42 -12.64 0.45
CA LYS A 64 -14.57 -12.66 1.90
C LYS A 64 -14.38 -11.29 2.56
N ASP A 65 -14.09 -10.25 1.77
CA ASP A 65 -13.65 -8.94 2.27
C ASP A 65 -12.56 -9.07 3.34
N ALA A 66 -11.56 -9.93 3.05
CA ALA A 66 -10.51 -10.28 3.99
C ALA A 66 -9.14 -10.37 3.32
N CYS A 67 -8.10 -10.49 4.15
CA CYS A 67 -6.75 -10.83 3.73
C CYS A 67 -6.28 -12.05 4.51
N ILE A 68 -6.22 -13.21 3.84
CA ILE A 68 -5.75 -14.45 4.47
C ILE A 68 -4.22 -14.51 4.36
N THR A 69 -3.53 -13.90 5.33
CA THR A 69 -2.06 -13.78 5.35
C THR A 69 -1.34 -15.12 5.12
N GLY A 70 -1.88 -16.22 5.66
CA GLY A 70 -1.30 -17.55 5.47
C GLY A 70 -1.23 -17.98 4.00
N SER A 71 -2.22 -17.63 3.18
CA SER A 71 -2.21 -17.93 1.74
C SER A 71 -1.09 -17.17 1.02
N TRP A 72 -0.92 -15.88 1.31
CA TRP A 72 0.14 -15.05 0.72
C TRP A 72 1.55 -15.52 1.08
N GLN A 73 1.75 -16.01 2.30
CA GLN A 73 3.03 -16.59 2.72
C GLN A 73 3.41 -17.84 1.92
N THR A 74 2.43 -18.64 1.48
CA THR A 74 2.72 -19.82 0.66
C THR A 74 3.20 -19.48 -0.75
N GLU A 75 2.82 -18.31 -1.27
CA GLU A 75 3.18 -17.84 -2.61
C GLU A 75 4.53 -17.11 -2.64
N GLU A 76 4.99 -16.57 -1.51
CA GLU A 76 6.23 -15.77 -1.40
C GLU A 76 7.46 -16.49 -1.98
N ALA A 77 7.62 -17.78 -1.69
CA ALA A 77 8.74 -18.57 -2.21
C ALA A 77 8.68 -18.68 -3.75
N PHE A 78 7.48 -18.82 -4.32
CA PHE A 78 7.31 -18.94 -5.77
C PHE A 78 7.43 -17.59 -6.48
N LEU A 79 6.92 -16.51 -5.88
CA LEU A 79 7.14 -15.15 -6.34
C LEU A 79 8.64 -14.83 -6.40
N ASN A 80 9.38 -15.09 -5.31
CA ASN A 80 10.81 -14.84 -5.25
C ASN A 80 11.59 -15.70 -6.27
N TRP A 81 11.20 -16.96 -6.46
CA TRP A 81 11.77 -17.81 -7.51
C TRP A 81 11.58 -17.19 -8.90
N THR A 82 10.35 -16.80 -9.23
CA THR A 82 10.00 -16.21 -10.54
C THR A 82 10.75 -14.89 -10.75
N LYS A 83 10.74 -14.00 -9.75
CA LYS A 83 11.49 -12.73 -9.77
C LYS A 83 12.99 -12.94 -9.99
N ASN A 84 13.60 -13.90 -9.28
CA ASN A 84 15.02 -14.21 -9.42
C ASN A 84 15.35 -14.76 -10.81
N LYS A 85 14.49 -15.61 -11.38
CA LYS A 85 14.66 -16.12 -12.76
C LYS A 85 14.62 -15.00 -13.78
N TRP A 86 13.65 -14.09 -13.68
CA TRP A 86 13.55 -12.93 -14.57
C TRP A 86 14.70 -11.93 -14.40
N THR A 87 15.25 -11.82 -13.19
CA THR A 87 16.42 -10.97 -12.92
C THR A 87 17.73 -11.58 -13.45
N ALA A 88 17.94 -12.88 -13.24
CA ALA A 88 19.20 -13.55 -13.56
C ALA A 88 19.46 -13.69 -15.07
N GLU A 89 18.42 -13.87 -15.87
CA GLU A 89 18.56 -14.03 -17.33
C GLU A 89 18.80 -12.73 -18.08
N ASN A 90 18.94 -11.58 -17.39
CA ASN A 90 19.17 -10.25 -17.95
C ASN A 90 18.26 -9.97 -19.16
N ALA A 91 16.98 -9.69 -18.87
CA ALA A 91 15.96 -9.34 -19.86
C ALA A 91 16.53 -8.50 -21.02
N SER A 92 16.59 -9.11 -22.19
CA SER A 92 17.34 -8.58 -23.35
C SER A 92 16.64 -7.40 -24.02
N SER A 93 15.32 -7.34 -23.86
CA SER A 93 14.43 -6.35 -24.47
C SER A 93 13.63 -5.57 -23.42
N GLU A 94 13.18 -4.37 -23.78
CA GLU A 94 12.30 -3.57 -22.93
C GLU A 94 10.97 -4.28 -22.64
N ARG A 95 10.44 -5.06 -23.59
CA ARG A 95 9.28 -5.95 -23.40
C ARG A 95 9.50 -6.93 -22.25
N GLU A 96 10.63 -7.62 -22.24
CA GLU A 96 10.97 -8.56 -21.17
C GLU A 96 11.19 -7.86 -19.83
N ARG A 97 11.79 -6.66 -19.84
CA ARG A 97 11.97 -5.86 -18.62
C ARG A 97 10.64 -5.39 -18.04
N ALA A 98 9.64 -5.14 -18.87
CA ALA A 98 8.29 -4.79 -18.44
C ALA A 98 7.65 -5.91 -17.61
N PHE A 99 7.90 -7.19 -17.94
CA PHE A 99 7.45 -8.32 -17.14
C PHE A 99 8.13 -8.39 -15.76
N LEU A 100 9.41 -8.03 -15.66
CA LEU A 100 10.05 -7.88 -14.35
C LEU A 100 9.39 -6.74 -13.54
N GLY A 101 9.04 -5.63 -14.20
CA GLY A 101 8.26 -4.54 -13.60
C GLY A 101 6.88 -4.99 -13.12
N LEU A 102 6.21 -5.88 -13.85
CA LEU A 102 4.94 -6.51 -13.47
C LEU A 102 5.10 -7.41 -12.22
N ILE A 103 6.16 -8.22 -12.14
CA ILE A 103 6.43 -9.06 -10.95
C ILE A 103 6.61 -8.18 -9.71
N PHE A 104 7.37 -7.09 -9.82
CA PHE A 104 7.50 -6.12 -8.73
C PHE A 104 6.16 -5.43 -8.41
N MET A 105 5.30 -5.19 -9.40
CA MET A 105 3.97 -4.63 -9.18
C MET A 105 3.11 -5.59 -8.37
N ILE A 106 3.06 -6.87 -8.75
CA ILE A 106 2.35 -7.93 -8.03
C ILE A 106 2.80 -7.96 -6.55
N GLU A 107 4.11 -8.01 -6.33
CA GLU A 107 4.69 -8.03 -4.97
C GLU A 107 4.32 -6.78 -4.15
N ALA A 108 4.35 -5.60 -4.76
CA ALA A 108 3.97 -4.35 -4.10
C ALA A 108 2.51 -4.35 -3.65
N PHE A 109 1.60 -4.81 -4.52
CA PHE A 109 0.17 -4.89 -4.22
C PHE A 109 -0.13 -5.96 -3.16
N ILE A 110 0.54 -7.12 -3.20
CA ILE A 110 0.43 -8.15 -2.16
C ILE A 110 0.83 -7.59 -0.78
N HIS A 111 1.99 -6.94 -0.68
CA HIS A 111 2.45 -6.38 0.59
C HIS A 111 1.56 -5.24 1.10
N THR A 112 1.04 -4.39 0.20
CA THR A 112 0.17 -3.31 0.62
C THR A 112 -1.20 -3.83 1.07
N ARG A 113 -1.73 -4.85 0.39
CA ARG A 113 -2.95 -5.54 0.84
C ARG A 113 -2.79 -6.10 2.26
N MET A 114 -1.71 -6.85 2.51
CA MET A 114 -1.42 -7.39 3.85
C MET A 114 -1.31 -6.27 4.89
N PHE A 115 -0.61 -5.18 4.59
CA PHE A 115 -0.49 -4.03 5.47
C PHE A 115 -1.84 -3.36 5.78
N VAL A 116 -2.63 -3.05 4.75
CA VAL A 116 -3.91 -2.33 4.91
C VAL A 116 -4.90 -3.16 5.71
N PHE A 117 -5.06 -4.45 5.38
CA PHE A 117 -6.01 -5.30 6.09
C PHE A 117 -5.57 -5.60 7.52
N ALA A 118 -4.28 -5.86 7.77
CA ALA A 118 -3.79 -6.05 9.13
C ALA A 118 -3.94 -4.78 9.99
N THR A 119 -3.74 -3.60 9.38
CA THR A 119 -3.97 -2.32 10.07
C THR A 119 -5.45 -2.14 10.43
N LYS A 120 -6.35 -2.33 9.45
CA LYS A 120 -7.80 -2.21 9.63
C LYS A 120 -8.36 -3.20 10.66
N GLN A 121 -7.86 -4.43 10.69
CA GLN A 121 -8.45 -5.50 11.51
C GLN A 121 -7.99 -5.46 12.97
N SER A 122 -6.70 -5.19 13.24
CA SER A 122 -6.14 -5.32 14.59
C SER A 122 -5.33 -4.11 15.03
N ALA A 123 -4.38 -3.64 14.22
CA ALA A 123 -3.37 -2.70 14.71
C ALA A 123 -3.94 -1.33 15.08
N ASP A 124 -4.89 -0.81 14.31
CA ASP A 124 -5.49 0.50 14.57
C ASP A 124 -6.21 0.54 15.92
N ARG A 125 -6.98 -0.51 16.22
CA ARG A 125 -7.70 -0.66 17.50
C ARG A 125 -6.75 -0.77 18.70
N GLU A 126 -5.63 -1.47 18.55
CA GLU A 126 -4.64 -1.60 19.62
C GLU A 126 -3.85 -0.30 19.82
N LEU A 127 -3.47 0.38 18.73
CA LEU A 127 -2.85 1.70 18.79
C LEU A 127 -3.75 2.72 19.48
N ASP A 128 -5.05 2.76 19.14
CA ASP A 128 -6.01 3.67 19.78
C ASP A 128 -6.12 3.44 21.29
N LYS A 129 -6.18 2.17 21.72
CA LYS A 129 -6.19 1.82 23.15
C LYS A 129 -4.92 2.33 23.86
N LEU A 130 -3.76 2.09 23.27
CA LEU A 130 -2.48 2.56 23.80
C LEU A 130 -2.42 4.09 23.84
N MET A 131 -2.93 4.77 22.82
CA MET A 131 -2.98 6.23 22.77
C MET A 131 -3.92 6.82 23.83
N VAL A 132 -5.06 6.18 24.10
CA VAL A 132 -5.98 6.56 25.19
C VAL A 132 -5.29 6.37 26.55
N GLN A 133 -4.59 5.26 26.76
CA GLN A 133 -3.85 5.00 27.99
C GLN A 133 -2.71 6.03 28.19
N ALA A 134 -1.93 6.29 27.14
CA ALA A 134 -0.86 7.30 27.15
C ALA A 134 -1.40 8.68 27.52
N ARG A 135 -2.53 9.09 26.93
CA ARG A 135 -3.22 10.36 27.24
C ARG A 135 -3.62 10.45 28.69
N ALA A 136 -4.26 9.42 29.23
CA ALA A 136 -4.69 9.40 30.63
C ALA A 136 -3.50 9.54 31.59
N LEU A 137 -2.39 8.83 31.32
CA LEU A 137 -1.18 8.92 32.13
C LEU A 137 -0.54 10.32 32.05
N VAL A 138 -0.45 10.91 30.87
CA VAL A 138 0.08 12.28 30.69
C VAL A 138 -0.78 13.31 31.41
N GLU A 139 -2.11 13.19 31.32
CA GLU A 139 -3.03 14.08 32.04
C GLU A 139 -2.89 13.94 33.55
N ASN A 140 -2.73 12.72 34.07
CA ASN A 140 -2.54 12.47 35.51
C ASN A 140 -1.24 13.09 36.04
N VAL A 141 -0.14 12.97 35.29
CA VAL A 141 1.15 13.58 35.67
C VAL A 141 1.08 15.11 35.57
N SER A 142 0.37 15.63 34.57
CA SER A 142 0.20 17.09 34.38
C SER A 142 -0.73 17.73 35.40
N ALA A 143 -1.70 16.98 35.93
CA ALA A 143 -2.69 17.46 36.88
C ALA A 143 -2.23 17.38 38.35
N ALA A 144 -1.16 16.65 38.66
CA ALA A 144 -0.62 16.54 40.01
C ALA A 144 -0.03 17.89 40.46
N PRO A 145 -0.68 18.64 41.39
CA PRO A 145 -0.15 19.88 41.89
C PRO A 145 0.83 19.55 43.02
N GLY A 146 2.12 19.77 42.79
CA GLY A 146 3.11 19.99 43.86
C GLY A 146 3.40 18.83 44.81
N SER A 147 4.11 17.80 44.33
CA SER A 147 5.11 17.14 45.20
C SER A 147 6.34 18.04 45.33
N ALA A 148 6.13 19.24 45.90
CA ALA A 148 7.17 20.01 46.51
C ALA A 148 7.53 19.30 47.83
N VAL A 149 8.63 18.57 47.80
CA VAL A 149 9.35 18.12 48.98
C VAL A 149 9.69 19.38 49.79
N GLY A 150 9.02 19.60 50.93
CA GLY A 150 9.39 20.69 51.83
C GLY A 150 8.30 21.13 52.81
N THR A 151 8.24 20.49 53.97
CA THR A 151 7.88 21.16 55.24
C THR A 151 8.67 20.49 56.36
N PRO A 152 8.98 21.16 57.49
CA PRO A 152 8.50 22.48 57.92
C PRO A 152 9.63 23.44 58.37
N LEU A 153 9.33 24.73 58.55
CA LEU A 153 9.72 25.49 59.75
C LEU A 153 9.10 26.90 59.75
N THR A 154 8.42 27.17 60.86
CA THR A 154 7.90 28.43 61.39
C THR A 154 8.97 29.52 61.51
N ALA A 155 8.71 30.74 61.01
CA ALA A 155 9.19 32.01 61.60
C ALA A 155 8.57 33.26 60.94
N THR A 156 7.75 33.97 61.72
CA THR A 156 7.55 35.43 61.86
C THR A 156 8.13 36.46 60.86
N GLN A 157 7.22 37.22 60.24
CA GLN A 157 7.09 38.71 60.21
C GLN A 157 8.25 39.62 59.71
N SER A 158 7.98 40.43 58.67
CA SER A 158 8.10 41.92 58.65
C SER A 158 7.90 42.54 57.23
N THR A 159 7.13 43.62 57.17
CA THR A 159 7.01 44.61 56.06
C THR A 159 7.86 45.86 56.40
N PRO A 160 7.94 46.95 55.58
CA PRO A 160 8.32 47.19 54.17
C PRO A 160 9.46 48.26 54.04
N PRO A 161 9.81 48.85 52.86
CA PRO A 161 9.34 50.23 52.59
C PRO A 161 9.09 50.61 51.10
N MET A 162 8.38 51.72 50.90
CA MET A 162 7.82 52.27 49.66
C MET A 162 8.67 53.37 48.97
N LEU A 163 8.55 53.44 47.61
CA LEU A 163 8.59 54.61 46.66
C LEU A 163 9.90 55.44 46.51
N PRO A 164 10.12 56.26 45.43
CA PRO A 164 9.17 56.78 44.40
C PRO A 164 9.63 56.71 42.92
N SER A 165 8.68 56.98 42.00
CA SER A 165 8.91 57.23 40.55
C SER A 165 9.51 58.63 40.26
N PRO A 166 9.98 58.87 39.01
CA PRO A 166 9.48 60.05 38.31
C PRO A 166 9.10 59.82 36.83
N ALA A 167 8.27 60.75 36.35
CA ALA A 167 7.62 60.78 35.04
C ALA A 167 8.27 61.78 34.06
N SER A 168 7.82 61.67 32.80
CA SER A 168 7.67 62.72 31.78
C SER A 168 8.78 62.86 30.73
N ILE A 169 8.42 62.75 29.44
CA ILE A 169 8.19 63.88 28.52
C ILE A 169 7.53 63.39 27.21
N VAL A 170 6.70 64.27 26.66
CA VAL A 170 5.75 64.17 25.52
C VAL A 170 6.38 64.68 24.21
N ALA A 171 5.69 64.39 23.09
CA ALA A 171 5.69 65.03 21.75
C ALA A 171 6.52 64.27 20.67
N THR A 172 6.11 64.08 19.41
CA THR A 172 5.00 64.60 18.57
C THR A 172 4.99 63.84 17.23
N SER A 173 3.81 63.69 16.62
CA SER A 173 3.53 63.75 15.16
C SER A 173 4.23 62.80 14.18
N SER A 174 3.45 61.99 13.44
CA SER A 174 3.16 62.24 12.02
C SER A 174 2.35 61.10 11.39
N ALA A 175 1.35 61.52 10.61
CA ALA A 175 0.48 60.69 9.79
C ALA A 175 1.11 60.44 8.41
N ASN A 176 0.76 59.34 7.75
CA ASN A 176 0.38 59.38 6.33
C ASN A 176 -0.42 58.13 5.89
N SER A 177 -1.52 58.43 5.19
CA SER A 177 -2.53 57.60 4.50
C SER A 177 -1.92 56.71 3.39
N THR A 178 -2.53 55.65 2.85
CA THR A 178 -3.84 55.50 2.17
C THR A 178 -4.05 54.00 1.83
N PRO A 179 -5.28 53.50 1.61
CA PRO A 179 -5.59 53.17 0.21
C PRO A 179 -6.98 53.64 -0.24
N THR A 180 -7.01 53.97 -1.52
CA THR A 180 -8.08 54.51 -2.34
C THR A 180 -9.27 53.58 -2.50
N SER A 181 -10.47 54.15 -2.35
CA SER A 181 -11.72 53.63 -2.88
C SER A 181 -12.08 54.33 -4.20
N ARG A 182 -12.68 53.60 -5.15
CA ARG A 182 -13.64 54.17 -6.12
C ARG A 182 -14.73 53.17 -6.53
N PRO A 183 -15.92 53.67 -6.94
CA PRO A 183 -17.20 52.97 -6.87
C PRO A 183 -17.92 52.82 -8.23
N SER A 184 -18.98 52.01 -8.27
CA SER A 184 -20.11 52.04 -9.24
C SER A 184 -21.14 50.99 -8.79
N GLY A 185 -22.47 51.14 -8.67
CA GLY A 185 -23.43 52.21 -8.87
C GLY A 185 -24.86 51.61 -8.98
N THR A 186 -25.69 51.78 -7.92
CA THR A 186 -27.18 51.98 -7.86
C THR A 186 -28.19 50.88 -8.36
N PRO A 187 -29.52 50.95 -8.06
CA PRO A 187 -30.17 50.78 -6.73
C PRO A 187 -31.54 50.01 -6.76
N THR A 188 -32.06 49.53 -5.61
CA THR A 188 -33.52 49.51 -5.38
C THR A 188 -33.92 49.51 -3.90
N ALA A 189 -34.91 50.36 -3.58
CA ALA A 189 -35.57 50.64 -2.30
C ALA A 189 -36.45 49.44 -1.83
N ALA A 190 -37.09 49.37 -0.65
CA ALA A 190 -37.53 50.36 0.33
C ALA A 190 -37.91 49.65 1.66
N SER A 191 -38.06 50.45 2.74
CA SER A 191 -38.93 50.20 3.92
C SER A 191 -38.52 49.09 4.89
N ASP A 192 -38.61 49.20 6.22
CA ASP A 192 -39.09 50.24 7.12
C ASP A 192 -38.70 49.84 8.56
N THR A 193 -38.80 50.81 9.48
CA THR A 193 -38.99 50.68 10.94
C THR A 193 -37.81 50.44 11.88
N SER A 194 -37.55 51.51 12.64
CA SER A 194 -36.86 51.61 13.91
C SER A 194 -37.43 50.72 15.01
N ALA A 195 -36.56 50.10 15.81
CA ALA A 195 -36.78 49.89 17.24
C ALA A 195 -35.42 49.82 17.97
N SER A 196 -35.17 50.84 18.79
CA SER A 196 -34.03 50.95 19.69
C SER A 196 -34.21 50.01 20.88
N THR A 197 -33.35 49.00 21.00
CA THR A 197 -33.23 48.17 22.21
C THR A 197 -31.84 48.38 22.83
N ALA A 198 -31.86 48.69 24.12
CA ALA A 198 -30.70 49.01 24.95
C ALA A 198 -29.63 47.89 24.95
N PRO A 199 -28.34 48.24 25.14
CA PRO A 199 -27.27 47.25 25.18
C PRO A 199 -27.34 46.45 26.48
N VAL A 200 -27.78 45.19 26.39
CA VAL A 200 -27.62 44.22 27.47
C VAL A 200 -26.15 43.85 27.57
N ARG A 201 -25.55 44.20 28.71
CA ARG A 201 -24.18 43.87 29.10
C ARG A 201 -23.98 42.35 29.04
N PRO A 202 -23.05 41.82 28.23
CA PRO A 202 -22.78 40.39 28.23
C PRO A 202 -22.11 39.99 29.54
N THR A 203 -22.77 39.12 30.29
CA THR A 203 -22.19 38.38 31.41
C THR A 203 -20.99 37.58 30.90
N PRO A 204 -19.80 37.69 31.52
CA PRO A 204 -18.64 36.92 31.08
C PRO A 204 -18.93 35.43 31.34
N THR A 205 -19.24 34.70 30.29
CA THR A 205 -19.23 33.23 30.32
C THR A 205 -17.81 32.81 30.67
N PRO A 206 -17.60 31.93 31.68
CA PRO A 206 -16.26 31.45 31.97
C PRO A 206 -15.73 30.80 30.69
N ALA A 207 -14.60 31.33 30.18
CA ALA A 207 -13.92 30.75 29.05
C ALA A 207 -13.69 29.27 29.35
N SER A 208 -14.45 28.41 28.67
CA SER A 208 -14.16 26.99 28.60
C SER A 208 -12.74 26.92 28.08
N ARG A 209 -11.78 26.68 29.00
CA ARG A 209 -10.39 26.41 28.63
C ARG A 209 -10.49 25.18 27.75
N SER A 210 -10.41 25.39 26.43
CA SER A 210 -10.27 24.33 25.46
C SER A 210 -9.12 23.48 25.95
N ARG A 211 -9.44 22.30 26.47
CA ARG A 211 -8.48 21.36 27.01
C ARG A 211 -7.67 20.92 25.80
N GLU A 212 -6.52 21.57 25.58
CA GLU A 212 -5.64 21.25 24.46
C GLU A 212 -5.39 19.75 24.52
N GLN A 213 -5.89 19.03 23.51
CA GLN A 213 -5.67 17.58 23.44
C GLN A 213 -4.16 17.35 23.34
N PRO A 214 -3.55 16.62 24.29
CA PRO A 214 -2.10 16.54 24.43
C PRO A 214 -1.42 15.83 23.25
N PHE A 215 -2.17 15.16 22.37
CA PHE A 215 -1.62 14.49 21.20
C PHE A 215 -2.44 14.86 19.97
N ARG A 216 -1.87 15.69 19.09
CA ARG A 216 -2.41 16.01 17.76
C ARG A 216 -1.44 15.54 16.68
N LEU A 217 -1.99 14.93 15.63
CA LEU A 217 -1.20 14.53 14.47
C LEU A 217 -0.48 15.76 13.89
N GLY A 218 0.81 15.63 13.60
CA GLY A 218 1.64 16.73 13.07
C GLY A 218 2.20 17.72 14.11
N ARG A 219 1.90 17.56 15.40
CA ARG A 219 2.56 18.30 16.49
C ARG A 219 3.41 17.33 17.31
N PRO A 220 4.63 17.71 17.73
CA PRO A 220 5.41 16.87 18.64
C PRO A 220 4.63 16.66 19.95
N PRO A 221 4.75 15.49 20.59
CA PRO A 221 4.16 15.26 21.90
C PRO A 221 4.74 16.25 22.92
N PRO A 222 3.97 16.65 23.95
CA PRO A 222 4.44 17.56 24.98
C PRO A 222 5.64 16.95 25.72
N PRO A 223 6.62 17.74 26.19
CA PRO A 223 7.82 17.21 26.82
C PRO A 223 7.55 16.27 28.01
N ILE A 224 6.45 16.49 28.73
CA ILE A 224 6.01 15.63 29.84
C ILE A 224 5.59 14.23 29.42
N ALA A 225 5.29 14.01 28.13
CA ALA A 225 5.04 12.66 27.61
C ALA A 225 6.29 11.76 27.72
N ASN A 226 7.49 12.33 27.75
CA ASN A 226 8.73 11.57 27.90
C ASN A 226 8.91 10.96 29.30
N SER A 227 8.16 11.42 30.31
CA SER A 227 8.18 10.84 31.65
C SER A 227 7.14 9.75 31.85
N VAL A 228 6.37 9.42 30.81
CA VAL A 228 5.30 8.42 30.85
C VAL A 228 5.71 7.20 30.02
N SER A 229 5.50 6.01 30.58
CA SER A 229 5.72 4.73 29.90
C SER A 229 4.38 4.01 29.75
N VAL A 230 4.14 3.44 28.56
CA VAL A 230 3.01 2.54 28.30
C VAL A 230 3.56 1.17 27.95
N GLU A 231 3.08 0.14 28.64
CA GLU A 231 3.50 -1.24 28.38
C GLU A 231 2.87 -1.73 27.07
N ILE A 232 3.70 -2.31 26.21
CA ILE A 232 3.27 -2.96 24.96
C ILE A 232 3.59 -4.45 25.03
N THR A 233 2.71 -5.28 24.50
CA THR A 233 2.94 -6.73 24.47
C THR A 233 3.99 -7.09 23.42
N ALA A 234 4.71 -8.20 23.66
CA ALA A 234 5.65 -8.73 22.67
C ALA A 234 4.96 -9.09 21.34
N ALA A 235 3.73 -9.63 21.42
CA ALA A 235 2.92 -9.97 20.24
C ALA A 235 2.57 -8.73 19.41
N PHE A 236 2.20 -7.63 20.06
CA PHE A 236 1.92 -6.38 19.37
C PHE A 236 3.19 -5.76 18.76
N THR A 237 4.31 -5.81 19.48
CA THR A 237 5.62 -5.39 18.96
C THR A 237 6.00 -6.15 17.68
N HIS A 238 5.79 -7.47 17.68
CA HIS A 238 6.00 -8.30 16.49
C HIS A 238 5.05 -7.87 15.35
N THR A 239 3.79 -7.60 15.63
CA THR A 239 2.81 -7.11 14.64
C THR A 239 3.26 -5.80 14.00
N LEU A 240 3.70 -4.81 14.81
CA LEU A 240 4.22 -3.54 14.30
C LEU A 240 5.48 -3.74 13.44
N LYS A 241 6.37 -4.66 13.83
CA LYS A 241 7.55 -5.00 13.03
C LYS A 241 7.16 -5.58 11.67
N THR A 242 6.21 -6.51 11.63
CA THR A 242 5.70 -7.11 10.39
C THR A 242 5.03 -6.06 9.49
N LEU A 243 4.20 -5.17 10.04
CA LEU A 243 3.58 -4.08 9.28
C LEU A 243 4.63 -3.15 8.65
N THR A 244 5.66 -2.79 9.42
CA THR A 244 6.77 -1.95 8.93
C THR A 244 7.55 -2.63 7.80
N GLN A 245 7.74 -3.95 7.90
CA GLN A 245 8.36 -4.73 6.81
C GLN A 245 7.51 -4.70 5.55
N HIS A 246 6.20 -4.93 5.64
CA HIS A 246 5.30 -4.87 4.48
C HIS A 246 5.33 -3.49 3.81
N VAL A 247 5.30 -2.40 4.57
CA VAL A 247 5.42 -1.05 4.01
C VAL A 247 6.78 -0.84 3.30
N THR A 248 7.86 -1.31 3.91
CA THR A 248 9.22 -1.19 3.34
C THR A 248 9.34 -1.96 2.02
N TRP A 249 8.83 -3.20 2.00
CA TRP A 249 8.83 -4.04 0.80
C TRP A 249 7.93 -3.47 -0.29
N ALA A 250 6.71 -3.05 0.06
CA ALA A 250 5.80 -2.43 -0.90
C ALA A 250 6.40 -1.18 -1.54
N SER A 251 7.04 -0.31 -0.74
CA SER A 251 7.73 0.88 -1.24
C SER A 251 8.90 0.53 -2.18
N HIS A 252 9.73 -0.43 -1.79
CA HIS A 252 10.83 -0.91 -2.62
C HIS A 252 10.33 -1.45 -3.96
N CYS A 253 9.34 -2.35 -3.93
CA CYS A 253 8.80 -3.01 -5.12
C CYS A 253 8.05 -2.02 -6.02
N THR A 254 7.29 -1.09 -5.45
CA THR A 254 6.62 -0.02 -6.21
C THR A 254 7.65 0.80 -7.00
N ARG A 255 8.75 1.19 -6.37
CA ARG A 255 9.81 1.96 -7.04
C ARG A 255 10.47 1.16 -8.16
N GLN A 256 10.73 -0.13 -7.98
CA GLN A 256 11.29 -0.99 -9.04
C GLN A 256 10.29 -1.21 -10.17
N SER A 257 9.01 -1.37 -9.85
CA SER A 257 7.97 -1.54 -10.85
C SER A 257 7.83 -0.30 -11.73
N GLN A 258 7.78 0.90 -11.13
CA GLN A 258 7.61 2.16 -11.85
C GLN A 258 8.76 2.51 -12.81
N THR A 259 9.97 1.98 -12.58
CA THR A 259 11.11 2.19 -13.49
C THR A 259 11.10 1.22 -14.69
N LEU A 260 10.38 0.11 -14.59
CA LEU A 260 10.39 -0.98 -15.56
C LEU A 260 9.08 -1.09 -16.34
N LEU A 261 7.94 -0.77 -15.73
CA LEU A 261 6.60 -0.88 -16.28
C LEU A 261 5.85 0.43 -16.08
N THR A 262 5.64 1.15 -17.18
CA THR A 262 4.87 2.40 -17.22
C THR A 262 3.81 2.34 -18.32
N LEU A 263 2.84 3.25 -18.31
CA LEU A 263 1.89 3.40 -19.42
C LEU A 263 2.60 3.66 -20.76
N ARG A 264 3.75 4.34 -20.74
CA ARG A 264 4.56 4.55 -21.93
C ARG A 264 5.19 3.24 -22.43
N THR A 265 5.72 2.43 -21.51
CA THR A 265 6.23 1.09 -21.84
C THR A 265 5.12 0.25 -22.46
N LEU A 266 3.90 0.30 -21.91
CA LEU A 266 2.75 -0.40 -22.48
C LEU A 266 2.38 0.12 -23.87
N SER A 267 2.31 1.44 -24.08
CA SER A 267 1.96 1.98 -25.41
C SER A 267 2.95 1.56 -26.50
N ASP A 268 4.23 1.48 -26.15
CA ASP A 268 5.29 1.19 -27.12
C ASP A 268 5.44 -0.32 -27.39
N HIS A 269 5.18 -1.16 -26.38
CA HIS A 269 5.54 -2.58 -26.42
C HIS A 269 4.37 -3.56 -26.26
N PHE A 270 3.23 -3.08 -25.76
CA PHE A 270 2.00 -3.84 -25.55
C PHE A 270 0.78 -3.00 -26.00
N PRO A 271 0.75 -2.52 -27.26
CA PRO A 271 -0.26 -1.58 -27.73
C PRO A 271 -1.70 -2.12 -27.62
N ILE A 272 -1.94 -3.42 -27.74
CA ILE A 272 -3.28 -4.01 -27.61
C ILE A 272 -3.73 -3.90 -26.15
N THR A 273 -2.87 -4.33 -25.21
CA THR A 273 -3.12 -4.20 -23.77
C THR A 273 -3.30 -2.74 -23.37
N PHE A 274 -2.46 -1.84 -23.88
CA PHE A 274 -2.57 -0.40 -23.64
C PHE A 274 -3.90 0.18 -24.12
N THR A 275 -4.33 -0.20 -25.32
CA THR A 275 -5.61 0.25 -25.92
C THR A 275 -6.80 -0.16 -25.04
N ARG A 276 -6.79 -1.40 -24.54
CA ARG A 276 -7.81 -1.92 -23.60
C ARG A 276 -7.87 -1.13 -22.28
N ILE A 277 -6.74 -0.56 -21.85
CA ILE A 277 -6.64 0.25 -20.64
C ILE A 277 -7.17 1.67 -20.87
N VAL A 278 -6.74 2.36 -21.93
CA VAL A 278 -7.08 3.79 -22.14
C VAL A 278 -8.50 4.01 -22.62
N HIS A 279 -9.13 2.99 -23.22
CA HIS A 279 -10.53 3.03 -23.65
C HIS A 279 -11.49 2.36 -22.67
N SER A 280 -11.01 2.02 -21.48
CA SER A 280 -11.82 1.41 -20.43
C SER A 280 -12.88 2.36 -19.91
N SER A 281 -14.10 1.85 -19.79
CA SER A 281 -15.21 2.47 -19.07
C SER A 281 -15.29 1.97 -17.63
N LEU A 282 -14.51 0.94 -17.29
CA LEU A 282 -14.47 0.34 -15.95
C LEU A 282 -13.79 1.27 -14.95
N SER A 283 -14.25 1.18 -13.72
CA SER A 283 -13.72 1.91 -12.58
C SER A 283 -12.84 1.01 -11.71
N HIS A 284 -12.05 1.62 -10.82
CA HIS A 284 -11.04 0.90 -10.03
C HIS A 284 -11.61 -0.24 -9.16
N ASN A 285 -12.89 -0.21 -8.80
CA ASN A 285 -13.56 -1.21 -7.95
C ASN A 285 -14.26 -2.33 -8.76
N GLN A 286 -14.15 -2.32 -10.09
CA GLN A 286 -14.76 -3.31 -10.97
C GLN A 286 -13.77 -4.40 -11.41
N GLU A 287 -12.75 -4.69 -10.59
CA GLU A 287 -11.71 -5.69 -10.90
C GLU A 287 -12.22 -7.13 -11.01
N TYR A 288 -13.47 -7.39 -10.62
CA TYR A 288 -14.13 -8.70 -10.71
C TYR A 288 -14.93 -8.89 -12.01
N GLU A 289 -15.18 -7.82 -12.77
CA GLU A 289 -16.02 -7.88 -13.98
C GLU A 289 -15.33 -8.65 -15.12
N PRO A 290 -14.04 -8.41 -15.45
CA PRO A 290 -13.41 -9.08 -16.57
C PRO A 290 -13.07 -10.54 -16.25
N ASP A 291 -13.32 -11.42 -17.23
CA ASP A 291 -12.76 -12.77 -17.18
C ASP A 291 -11.25 -12.69 -17.43
N ILE A 292 -10.47 -13.38 -16.59
CA ILE A 292 -9.00 -13.42 -16.71
C ILE A 292 -8.54 -14.02 -18.03
N GLU A 293 -9.35 -14.89 -18.65
CA GLU A 293 -9.03 -15.45 -19.95
C GLU A 293 -9.57 -14.62 -21.12
N ASP A 294 -10.24 -13.49 -20.88
CA ASP A 294 -10.76 -12.62 -21.93
C ASP A 294 -9.64 -11.82 -22.66
N GLU A 295 -9.56 -12.01 -23.97
CA GLU A 295 -8.59 -11.34 -24.84
C GLU A 295 -9.07 -9.96 -25.30
N GLU A 296 -10.38 -9.70 -25.29
CA GLU A 296 -11.00 -8.53 -25.89
C GLU A 296 -11.63 -7.57 -24.88
N GLY A 297 -11.90 -8.03 -23.66
CA GLY A 297 -12.52 -7.22 -22.60
C GLY A 297 -11.74 -5.99 -22.15
N GLU A 298 -12.44 -5.04 -21.55
CA GLU A 298 -11.83 -3.82 -21.02
C GLU A 298 -10.86 -4.11 -19.85
N LEU A 299 -9.81 -3.28 -19.72
CA LEU A 299 -8.84 -3.39 -18.63
C LEU A 299 -8.74 -2.06 -17.90
N PHE A 300 -8.39 -2.05 -16.62
CA PHE A 300 -8.13 -0.80 -15.91
C PHE A 300 -6.68 -0.78 -15.40
N TRP A 301 -6.04 0.40 -15.43
CA TRP A 301 -4.69 0.55 -14.90
C TRP A 301 -4.72 0.57 -13.36
N PRO A 302 -4.04 -0.36 -12.66
CA PRO A 302 -4.19 -0.56 -11.21
C PRO A 302 -3.75 0.62 -10.33
N GLY A 303 -3.17 1.69 -10.89
CA GLY A 303 -2.83 2.90 -10.14
C GLY A 303 -1.81 2.65 -9.03
N ALA A 304 -1.96 3.34 -7.89
CA ALA A 304 -1.12 3.16 -6.72
C ALA A 304 -1.77 2.15 -5.73
N PRO A 305 -1.00 1.26 -5.09
CA PRO A 305 -1.55 0.19 -4.24
C PRO A 305 -2.13 0.68 -2.90
N SER A 306 -2.25 1.99 -2.66
CA SER A 306 -2.47 2.60 -1.35
C SER A 306 -3.70 2.12 -0.58
N THR A 307 -4.71 1.60 -1.28
CA THR A 307 -5.96 1.11 -0.67
C THR A 307 -5.91 -0.36 -0.29
N GLY A 308 -4.90 -1.11 -0.73
CA GLY A 308 -4.86 -2.57 -0.63
C GLY A 308 -5.71 -3.30 -1.68
N GLU A 309 -6.37 -2.55 -2.57
CA GLU A 309 -7.14 -3.06 -3.73
C GLU A 309 -6.36 -2.84 -5.04
N GLY A 310 -6.89 -3.36 -6.15
CA GLY A 310 -6.29 -3.21 -7.48
C GLY A 310 -5.40 -4.39 -7.90
N LEU A 311 -5.21 -5.40 -7.02
CA LEU A 311 -4.43 -6.58 -7.35
C LEU A 311 -5.08 -7.44 -8.45
N GLY A 312 -6.41 -7.43 -8.53
CA GLY A 312 -7.15 -8.07 -9.63
C GLY A 312 -6.76 -7.42 -10.96
N TRP A 313 -6.77 -6.09 -11.02
CA TRP A 313 -6.32 -5.34 -12.19
C TRP A 313 -4.88 -5.63 -12.60
N VAL A 314 -3.95 -5.73 -11.64
CA VAL A 314 -2.55 -6.12 -11.94
C VAL A 314 -2.49 -7.49 -12.61
N CYS A 315 -3.27 -8.47 -12.13
CA CYS A 315 -3.31 -9.81 -12.71
C CYS A 315 -3.90 -9.81 -14.12
N LEU A 316 -5.01 -9.09 -14.33
CA LEU A 316 -5.67 -8.97 -15.63
C LEU A 316 -4.77 -8.30 -16.68
N VAL A 317 -4.13 -7.19 -16.33
CA VAL A 317 -3.13 -6.52 -17.18
C VAL A 317 -1.96 -7.46 -17.47
N GLY A 318 -1.46 -8.15 -16.45
CA GLY A 318 -0.37 -9.10 -16.61
C GLY A 318 -0.69 -10.25 -17.58
N LYS A 319 -1.90 -10.81 -17.48
CA LYS A 319 -2.36 -11.87 -18.38
C LYS A 319 -2.50 -11.37 -19.81
N ALA A 320 -3.05 -10.18 -20.02
CA ALA A 320 -3.13 -9.55 -21.34
C ALA A 320 -1.74 -9.32 -21.96
N MET A 321 -0.78 -8.81 -21.17
CA MET A 321 0.62 -8.64 -21.61
C MET A 321 1.25 -9.98 -22.05
N ILE A 322 1.02 -11.06 -21.31
CA ILE A 322 1.52 -12.40 -21.66
C ILE A 322 0.91 -12.90 -22.96
N LYS A 323 -0.40 -12.74 -23.15
CA LYS A 323 -1.08 -13.17 -24.38
C LYS A 323 -0.60 -12.40 -25.61
N GLU A 324 -0.47 -11.08 -25.47
CA GLU A 324 0.01 -10.21 -26.55
C GLU A 324 1.46 -10.54 -26.94
N PHE A 325 2.37 -10.62 -25.96
CA PHE A 325 3.78 -10.95 -26.21
C PHE A 325 3.98 -12.41 -26.65
N GLY A 326 3.21 -13.32 -26.05
CA GLY A 326 3.30 -14.75 -26.28
C GLY A 326 2.96 -15.14 -27.71
N ARG A 327 2.03 -14.40 -28.35
CA ARG A 327 1.61 -14.60 -29.74
C ARG A 327 2.79 -14.52 -30.70
N ASP A 328 3.70 -13.55 -30.52
CA ASP A 328 4.87 -13.34 -31.38
C ASP A 328 5.86 -14.51 -31.33
N ILE A 329 5.95 -15.21 -30.19
CA ILE A 329 6.91 -16.30 -29.97
C ILE A 329 6.25 -17.69 -29.96
N GLY A 330 4.96 -17.77 -30.32
CA GLY A 330 4.20 -19.02 -30.38
C GLY A 330 3.91 -19.66 -29.03
N TYR A 331 3.84 -18.88 -27.95
CA TYR A 331 3.38 -19.35 -26.65
C TYR A 331 1.87 -19.59 -26.68
N VAL A 332 1.42 -20.78 -26.29
CA VAL A 332 0.00 -21.19 -26.33
C VAL A 332 -0.60 -21.42 -24.94
N GLY A 333 0.05 -20.90 -23.88
CA GLY A 333 -0.51 -21.01 -22.53
C GLY A 333 -0.61 -22.45 -22.03
N TYR A 334 -1.76 -22.77 -21.44
CA TYR A 334 -2.06 -24.07 -20.84
C TYR A 334 -1.99 -25.23 -21.86
N ASP A 335 -2.34 -24.99 -23.12
CA ASP A 335 -2.37 -26.04 -24.15
C ASP A 335 -0.97 -26.55 -24.52
N GLY A 336 0.07 -25.78 -24.22
CA GLY A 336 1.47 -26.12 -24.49
C GLY A 336 2.23 -26.69 -23.29
N VAL A 337 1.53 -26.95 -22.18
CA VAL A 337 2.13 -27.31 -20.90
C VAL A 337 2.81 -28.67 -20.94
N VAL A 338 4.00 -28.78 -20.36
CA VAL A 338 4.64 -30.07 -20.11
C VAL A 338 3.90 -30.75 -18.95
N PRO A 339 3.28 -31.93 -19.16
CA PRO A 339 2.55 -32.61 -18.10
C PRO A 339 3.52 -33.12 -17.04
N LYS A 340 3.11 -33.04 -15.78
CA LYS A 340 3.84 -33.68 -14.69
C LYS A 340 3.78 -35.20 -14.90
N PRO A 341 4.90 -35.93 -14.84
CA PRO A 341 4.90 -37.38 -14.90
C PRO A 341 3.92 -37.92 -13.85
N GLU A 342 3.04 -38.83 -14.26
CA GLU A 342 2.21 -39.56 -13.30
C GLU A 342 3.15 -40.38 -12.42
N THR A 343 3.38 -39.90 -11.19
CA THR A 343 3.88 -40.77 -10.12
C THR A 343 2.85 -41.87 -9.99
N SER A 344 3.13 -43.04 -10.55
CA SER A 344 2.32 -44.25 -10.46
C SER A 344 1.69 -44.30 -9.07
N ALA A 345 0.38 -44.12 -9.02
CA ALA A 345 -0.38 -44.23 -7.78
C ALA A 345 0.05 -45.54 -7.14
N SER A 346 0.67 -45.46 -5.96
CA SER A 346 0.88 -46.63 -5.11
C SER A 346 -0.43 -47.38 -5.08
N SER A 347 -0.44 -48.59 -5.64
CA SER A 347 -1.56 -49.52 -5.59
C SER A 347 -2.11 -49.55 -4.17
N ARG A 348 -3.22 -48.84 -3.92
CA ARG A 348 -3.95 -49.01 -2.67
C ARG A 348 -4.42 -50.46 -2.69
N PRO A 349 -4.03 -51.32 -1.74
CA PRO A 349 -4.59 -52.66 -1.68
C PRO A 349 -6.09 -52.49 -1.51
N SER A 350 -6.85 -53.02 -2.47
CA SER A 350 -8.30 -53.08 -2.41
C SER A 350 -8.68 -53.87 -1.17
N THR A 351 -9.14 -53.19 -0.12
CA THR A 351 -9.77 -53.84 1.02
C THR A 351 -11.08 -54.43 0.54
N GLN A 352 -11.02 -55.69 0.10
CA GLN A 352 -12.17 -56.51 -0.19
C GLN A 352 -12.91 -56.74 1.13
N ARG A 353 -13.97 -55.96 1.39
CA ARG A 353 -14.94 -56.30 2.44
C ARG A 353 -15.78 -57.48 1.91
N ARG A 354 -15.65 -58.61 2.60
CA ARG A 354 -16.62 -59.72 2.55
C ARG A 354 -17.88 -59.33 3.29
#